data_AF-A0A7X9JN33-F1
#
_entry.id   AF-A0A7X9JN33-F1
#
_cell.length_a   1.000
_cell.length_b   1.000
_cell.length_c   1.000
_cell.angle_alpha   90.00
_cell.angle_beta   90.00
_cell.angle_gamma   90.00
#
_symmetry.space_group_name_H-M   'P 1'
#
loop_
_entity.id
_entity.type
_entity.pdbx_description
1 polymer ?
#
loop_
_entity_poly.entity_id
_entity_poly.type
_entity_poly.pdbx_seq_one_letter_code
_entity_poly.pdbx_strand_id
1 'polypeptide(L)' 'KSNKWYVHRITKVYPKTGKDAHRVLIEFGKVKKGIEYDELTIETEQRHKYTKKYYELTKDFYLNAVCE' A
#
# COMPACT_ATOMS: atom_id res chain seq x y z
N LYS A 1 -30.16 -7.78 -8.63
CA LYS A 1 -29.59 -6.49 -9.09
C LYS A 1 -28.07 -6.65 -9.22
N SER A 2 -27.48 -6.37 -10.40
CA SER A 2 -26.02 -6.44 -10.57
C SER A 2 -25.35 -5.19 -10.01
N ASN A 3 -24.59 -5.34 -8.93
CA ASN A 3 -23.75 -4.29 -8.39
C ASN A 3 -22.48 -4.18 -9.26
N LYS A 4 -22.43 -3.20 -10.18
CA LYS A 4 -21.20 -2.92 -10.94
C LYS A 4 -20.18 -2.26 -10.02
N TRP A 5 -18.99 -2.84 -9.97
CA TRP A 5 -17.81 -2.31 -9.30
C TRP A 5 -16.73 -2.10 -10.36
N TYR A 6 -15.99 -1.00 -10.24
CA TYR A 6 -14.90 -0.67 -11.13
C TYR A 6 -13.62 -0.59 -10.32
N VAL A 7 -12.53 -1.11 -10.88
CA VAL A 7 -11.20 -0.95 -10.28
C VAL A 7 -10.82 0.53 -10.35
N HIS A 8 -10.46 1.08 -9.20
CA HIS A 8 -10.08 2.47 -9.04
C HIS A 8 -8.57 2.62 -8.87
N ARG A 9 -7.95 1.72 -8.09
CA ARG A 9 -6.51 1.74 -7.84
C ARG A 9 -5.96 0.33 -7.66
N ILE A 10 -4.75 0.14 -8.13
CA ILE A 10 -3.95 -1.06 -7.89
C ILE A 10 -2.65 -0.61 -7.23
N THR A 11 -2.41 -1.07 -6.00
CA THR A 11 -1.18 -0.77 -5.25
C THR A 11 -0.36 -2.04 -5.07
N LYS A 12 0.85 -2.07 -5.62
CA LYS A 12 1.80 -3.14 -5.34
C LYS A 12 2.45 -2.92 -3.98
N VAL A 13 2.51 -3.97 -3.16
CA VAL A 13 3.08 -3.89 -1.81
C VAL A 13 4.34 -4.74 -1.72
N TYR A 14 5.46 -4.06 -1.53
CA TYR A 14 6.78 -4.63 -1.41
C TYR A 14 7.10 -4.83 0.08
N PRO A 15 7.58 -6.02 0.49
CA PRO A 15 7.88 -6.29 1.90
C PRO A 15 9.05 -5.43 2.39
N LYS A 16 10.04 -5.20 1.51
CA LYS A 16 11.17 -4.32 1.75
C LYS A 16 11.74 -3.80 0.43
N THR A 17 12.60 -2.79 0.49
CA THR A 17 13.33 -2.29 -0.69
C THR A 17 14.07 -3.42 -1.42
N GLY A 18 14.10 -3.36 -2.75
CA GLY A 18 14.80 -4.32 -3.61
C GLY A 18 14.20 -5.73 -3.68
N LYS A 19 13.04 -5.98 -3.07
CA LYS A 19 12.29 -7.25 -3.20
C LYS A 19 11.08 -7.08 -4.10
N ASP A 20 10.61 -8.19 -4.66
CA ASP A 20 9.38 -8.23 -5.45
C ASP A 20 8.14 -8.01 -4.58
N ALA A 21 7.06 -7.55 -5.21
CA ALA A 21 5.79 -7.35 -4.52
C ALA A 21 5.24 -8.69 -4.04
N HIS A 22 4.90 -8.77 -2.76
CA HIS A 22 4.28 -9.97 -2.18
C HIS A 22 2.76 -9.86 -2.14
N ARG A 23 2.21 -8.64 -2.24
CA ARG A 23 0.77 -8.38 -2.17
C ARG A 23 0.37 -7.30 -3.16
N VAL A 24 -0.91 -7.31 -3.52
CA VAL A 24 -1.55 -6.26 -4.31
C VAL A 24 -2.81 -5.83 -3.58
N LEU A 25 -2.96 -4.52 -3.34
CA LEU A 25 -4.19 -3.93 -2.86
C LEU A 25 -4.98 -3.41 -4.06
N ILE A 26 -6.28 -3.72 -4.10
CA ILE A 26 -7.16 -3.29 -5.18
C ILE A 26 -8.32 -2.51 -4.57
N GLU A 27 -8.42 -1.25 -4.95
CA GLU A 27 -9.54 -0.39 -4.59
C GLU A 27 -10.64 -0.53 -5.64
N PHE A 28 -11.88 -0.71 -5.17
CA PHE A 28 -13.07 -0.73 -6.00
C PHE A 28 -14.00 0.42 -5.65
N GLY A 29 -14.69 0.96 -6.65
CA GLY A 29 -15.76 1.91 -6.42
C GLY A 29 -16.90 1.79 -7.43
N LYS A 30 -17.95 2.57 -7.18
CA LYS A 30 -19.21 2.52 -7.96
C LYS A 30 -19.19 3.36 -9.23
N VAL A 31 -18.30 4.33 -9.33
CA VAL A 31 -18.16 5.23 -10.48
C VAL A 31 -17.06 4.71 -11.40
N LYS A 32 -17.27 4.65 -12.71
CA LYS A 32 -16.19 4.27 -13.64
C LYS A 32 -15.21 5.43 -13.79
N LYS A 33 -13.92 5.20 -13.57
CA LYS A 33 -12.83 6.17 -13.80
C LYS A 33 -11.56 5.44 -14.27
N GLY A 34 -10.50 6.20 -14.58
CA GLY A 34 -9.18 5.63 -14.87
C GLY A 34 -8.60 4.88 -13.66
N ILE A 35 -7.78 3.87 -13.94
CA ILE A 35 -7.10 3.09 -12.91
C ILE A 35 -5.82 3.84 -12.48
N GLU A 36 -5.71 4.12 -11.19
CA GLU A 36 -4.49 4.62 -10.58
C GLU A 36 -3.56 3.45 -10.24
N TYR A 37 -2.27 3.61 -10.49
CA TYR A 37 -1.25 2.65 -10.08
C TYR A 37 -0.38 3.29 -9.01
N ASP A 38 -0.16 2.55 -7.93
CA ASP A 38 0.64 3.02 -6.81
C ASP A 38 1.53 1.90 -6.28
N GLU A 39 2.50 2.28 -5.46
CA GLU A 39 3.45 1.37 -4.83
C GLU A 39 3.63 1.71 -3.35
N LEU A 40 3.74 0.68 -2.52
CA LEU A 40 3.98 0.81 -1.10
C LEU A 40 5.06 -0.19 -0.66
N THR A 41 6.19 0.32 -0.20
CA THR A 41 7.24 -0.50 0.40
C THR A 41 7.11 -0.41 1.92
N ILE A 42 7.09 -1.55 2.62
CA ILE A 42 6.87 -1.58 4.07
C ILE A 42 8.16 -1.22 4.82
N GLU A 43 9.19 -2.05 4.69
CA GLU A 43 10.49 -1.84 5.36
C GLU A 43 11.53 -1.25 4.40
N THR A 44 12.50 -0.54 4.97
CA THR A 44 13.74 -0.19 4.27
C THR A 44 14.62 -1.45 4.12
N GLU A 45 15.89 -1.30 3.73
CA GLU A 45 16.83 -2.43 3.79
C GLU A 45 17.15 -2.87 5.23
N GLN A 46 16.92 -2.01 6.22
CA GLN A 46 17.15 -2.29 7.63
C GLN A 46 15.89 -2.90 8.27
N ARG A 47 16.07 -3.98 9.04
CA ARG A 47 14.99 -4.68 9.72
C ARG A 47 14.31 -3.77 10.74
N HIS A 48 12.98 -3.76 10.74
CA HIS A 48 12.14 -2.94 11.65
C HIS A 48 12.30 -1.42 11.46
N LYS A 49 12.87 -0.98 10.35
CA LYS A 49 12.87 0.43 9.92
C LYS A 49 11.88 0.58 8.78
N TYR A 50 10.78 1.27 9.03
CA TYR A 50 9.70 1.40 8.06
C TYR A 50 9.94 2.59 7.14
N THR A 51 9.49 2.46 5.89
CA THR A 51 9.53 3.60 4.97
C THR A 51 8.56 4.68 5.46
N LYS A 52 8.87 5.95 5.15
CA LYS A 52 8.01 7.08 5.50
C LYS A 52 6.56 6.93 5.05
N LYS A 53 6.33 6.44 3.84
CA LYS A 53 4.97 6.25 3.30
C LYS A 53 4.18 5.23 4.13
N TYR A 54 4.81 4.11 4.51
CA TYR A 54 4.17 3.10 5.35
C TYR A 54 3.98 3.60 6.79
N TYR A 55 4.98 4.28 7.35
CA TYR A 55 4.91 4.84 8.69
C TYR A 55 3.78 5.87 8.81
N GLU A 56 3.71 6.87 7.93
CA GLU A 56 2.65 7.88 7.98
C GLU A 56 1.25 7.29 7.86
N LEU A 57 1.10 6.19 7.10
CA LEU A 57 -0.17 5.47 6.95
C LEU A 57 -0.58 4.71 8.23
N THR A 58 0.39 4.27 9.04
CA THR A 58 0.15 3.28 10.11
C THR A 58 0.52 3.77 11.51
N LYS A 59 1.18 4.92 11.65
CA LYS A 59 1.71 5.46 12.92
C LYS A 59 0.65 5.55 14.02
N ASP A 60 -0.59 5.86 13.67
CA ASP A 60 -1.68 6.01 14.65
C ASP A 60 -2.13 4.66 15.25
N PHE A 61 -1.71 3.54 14.65
CA PHE A 61 -2.04 2.18 15.08
C PHE A 61 -0.89 1.45 15.77
N TYR A 62 0.35 1.92 15.60
CA TYR A 62 1.55 1.28 16.17
C TYR A 62 2.22 2.17 17.22
N LEU A 63 2.19 1.73 18.48
CA LEU A 63 2.75 2.45 19.63
C LEU A 63 4.26 2.76 19.51
N ASN A 64 5.03 1.96 18.77
CA ASN A 64 6.50 2.03 18.71
C ASN A 64 7.08 1.92 17.29
N ALA A 65 6.32 2.26 16.24
CA ALA A 65 6.88 2.26 14.89
C ALA A 65 7.95 3.37 14.76
N VAL A 66 9.06 3.09 14.08
CA VAL A 66 10.12 4.06 13.81
C VAL A 66 10.28 4.23 12.30
N CYS A 67 10.21 5.47 11.84
CA CYS A 67 10.52 5.88 10.48
C CYS A 67 12.00 6.25 10.37
N GLU A 68 12.61 5.95 9.23
CA GLU A 68 13.89 6.53 8.79
C GLU A 68 13.67 7.41 7.55
#